data_AF-A0A516X455-F1
#
_entry.id   AF-A0A516X455-F1
#
_cell.length_a   1.000
_cell.length_b   1.000
_cell.length_c   1.000
_cell.angle_alpha   90.00
_cell.angle_beta   90.00
_cell.angle_gamma   90.00
#
_symmetry.space_group_name_H-M   'P 1'
#
loop_
_entity.id
_entity.type
_entity.pdbx_description
1 polymer ?
#
loop_
_entity_poly.entity_id
_entity_poly.type
_entity_poly.pdbx_seq_one_letter_code
_entity_poly.pdbx_strand_id
1 'polypeptide(L)'
;MAGTAVALILLFLAMGQWWPRDSAWMLTAAAGWALLAVAALCWAISAVYTIGYRRSWSWWQCTWPVVAVLGTAVALVVVPPEFADARPEFDAAAMRVLNSGEPPGRGGLRIGRFEVGGVYVRSGDAYFVDARNTMFTLEQGWVYSADGPPGLPAGDYERLGGHWYRYQRSLDM
;
A
#
# COMPACT_ATOMS: atom_id res chain seq x y z
N MET A 1 -11.60 23.63 -1.65
CA MET A 1 -12.30 22.89 -2.72
C MET A 1 -11.33 22.00 -3.50
N ALA A 2 -10.50 22.55 -4.38
CA ALA A 2 -9.55 21.75 -5.16
C ALA A 2 -8.54 21.00 -4.27
N GLY A 3 -7.96 21.66 -3.25
CA GLY A 3 -6.94 21.05 -2.39
C GLY A 3 -7.41 19.82 -1.59
N THR A 4 -8.62 19.85 -1.03
CA THR A 4 -9.18 18.72 -0.27
C THR A 4 -9.55 17.55 -1.17
N ALA A 5 -10.15 17.83 -2.33
CA ALA A 5 -10.46 16.79 -3.32
C ALA A 5 -9.18 16.12 -3.84
N VAL A 6 -8.15 16.90 -4.15
CA VAL A 6 -6.83 16.40 -4.57
C VAL A 6 -6.20 15.55 -3.47
N ALA A 7 -6.22 16.00 -2.20
CA ALA A 7 -5.68 15.23 -1.09
C ALA A 7 -6.35 13.87 -0.92
N LEU A 8 -7.68 13.83 -1.02
CA LEU A 8 -8.45 12.59 -0.92
C LEU A 8 -8.18 11.64 -2.09
N ILE A 9 -8.08 12.16 -3.31
CA ILE A 9 -7.72 11.37 -4.50
C ILE A 9 -6.32 10.78 -4.34
N LEU A 10 -5.35 11.57 -3.88
CA LEU A 10 -3.98 11.10 -3.65
C LEU A 10 -3.93 9.99 -2.58
N LEU A 11 -4.65 10.16 -1.47
CA LEU A 11 -4.74 9.14 -0.42
C LEU A 11 -5.40 7.85 -0.92
N PHE A 12 -6.50 7.98 -1.67
CA PHE A 12 -7.20 6.83 -2.24
C PHE A 12 -6.31 6.03 -3.19
N LEU A 13 -5.61 6.72 -4.09
CA LEU A 13 -4.69 6.08 -5.05
C LEU A 13 -3.50 5.42 -4.35
N ALA A 14 -2.92 6.09 -3.35
CA ALA A 14 -1.76 5.59 -2.62
C ALA A 14 -2.10 4.36 -1.76
N MET A 15 -3.19 4.44 -0.97
CA MET A 15 -3.63 3.37 -0.08
C MET A 15 -4.11 2.14 -0.85
N GLY A 16 -4.82 2.33 -1.96
CA GLY A 16 -5.28 1.21 -2.79
C GLY A 16 -4.18 0.59 -3.68
N GLN A 17 -2.93 1.05 -3.57
CA GLN A 17 -1.79 0.61 -4.39
C GLN A 17 -1.98 0.83 -5.91
N TRP A 18 -2.80 1.82 -6.30
CA TRP A 18 -3.02 2.15 -7.71
C TRP A 18 -1.84 2.96 -8.26
N TRP A 19 -1.41 3.96 -7.48
CA TRP A 19 -0.37 4.93 -7.83
C TRP A 19 0.12 5.67 -6.56
N PRO A 20 1.39 6.09 -6.42
CA PRO A 20 2.54 5.97 -7.33
C PRO A 20 3.23 4.61 -7.28
N ARG A 21 4.14 4.40 -8.24
CA ARG A 21 5.07 3.27 -8.24
C ARG A 21 6.22 3.54 -7.25
N ASP A 22 6.76 2.47 -6.70
CA ASP A 22 7.90 2.43 -5.79
C ASP A 22 7.69 3.20 -4.47
N SER A 23 8.79 3.47 -3.75
CA SER A 23 8.85 4.10 -2.42
C SER A 23 8.20 5.50 -2.35
N ALA A 24 7.84 6.11 -3.48
CA ALA A 24 7.17 7.40 -3.54
C ALA A 24 5.72 7.37 -3.00
N TRP A 25 5.14 6.19 -2.77
CA TRP A 25 3.80 6.06 -2.18
C TRP A 25 3.71 6.69 -0.77
N MET A 26 4.77 6.57 0.04
CA MET A 26 4.82 7.16 1.38
C MET A 26 4.79 8.70 1.31
N LEU A 27 5.57 9.28 0.41
CA LEU A 27 5.60 10.74 0.19
C LEU A 27 4.26 11.25 -0.30
N THR A 28 3.59 10.49 -1.17
CA THR A 28 2.28 10.85 -1.72
C THR A 28 1.19 10.79 -0.66
N ALA A 29 1.19 9.73 0.17
CA ALA A 29 0.30 9.62 1.31
C ALA A 29 0.55 10.75 2.32
N ALA A 30 1.82 11.03 2.64
CA ALA A 30 2.21 12.11 3.54
C ALA A 30 1.77 13.49 3.01
N ALA A 31 1.93 13.75 1.71
CA ALA A 31 1.45 14.98 1.07
C ALA A 31 -0.08 15.10 1.16
N GLY A 32 -0.83 14.01 0.94
CA GLY A 32 -2.27 13.96 1.13
C GLY A 32 -2.70 14.32 2.55
N TRP A 33 -2.05 13.73 3.56
CA TRP A 33 -2.29 14.06 4.97
C TRP A 33 -1.94 15.51 5.31
N ALA A 34 -0.80 16.02 4.81
CA ALA A 34 -0.39 17.40 5.02
C ALA A 34 -1.40 18.40 4.44
N LEU A 35 -1.91 18.13 3.23
CA LEU A 35 -2.95 18.97 2.61
C LEU A 35 -4.26 18.95 3.41
N LEU A 36 -4.66 17.81 3.95
CA LEU A 36 -5.83 17.72 4.84
C LEU A 36 -5.60 18.49 6.14
N ALA A 37 -4.40 18.40 6.73
CA ALA A 37 -4.05 19.14 7.95
C ALA A 37 -4.09 20.66 7.73
N VAL A 38 -3.52 21.15 6.62
CA VAL A 38 -3.57 22.57 6.25
C VAL A 38 -5.02 23.02 6.01
N ALA A 39 -5.81 22.23 5.30
CA ALA A 39 -7.22 22.54 5.06
C ALA A 39 -8.03 22.60 6.36
N ALA A 40 -7.81 21.65 7.27
CA ALA A 40 -8.43 21.62 8.58
C ALA A 40 -8.02 22.84 9.43
N LEU A 41 -6.74 23.23 9.39
CA LEU A 41 -6.23 24.40 10.11
C LEU A 41 -6.82 25.70 9.56
N CYS A 42 -6.83 25.90 8.23
CA CYS A 42 -7.46 27.06 7.60
C CYS A 42 -8.96 27.16 7.96
N TRP A 43 -9.65 26.02 8.02
CA TRP A 43 -11.04 25.98 8.46
C TRP A 43 -11.19 26.37 9.93
N ALA A 44 -10.38 25.80 10.83
CA ALA A 44 -10.43 26.11 12.26
C ALA A 44 -10.21 27.61 12.51
N ILE A 45 -9.23 28.22 11.84
CA ILE A 45 -8.97 29.66 11.93
C ILE A 45 -10.19 30.45 11.43
N SER A 46 -10.77 30.07 10.28
CA SER A 46 -11.94 30.73 9.71
C SER A 46 -13.18 30.62 10.61
N ALA A 47 -13.39 29.47 11.23
CA ALA A 47 -14.48 29.21 12.17
C ALA A 47 -14.36 30.09 13.43
N VAL A 48 -13.15 30.17 14.01
CA VAL A 48 -12.88 31.04 15.17
C VAL A 48 -13.12 32.51 14.81
N TYR A 49 -12.63 32.96 13.65
CA TYR A 49 -12.84 34.33 13.19
C TYR A 49 -14.32 34.66 12.97
N THR A 50 -15.09 33.75 12.38
CA THR A 50 -16.51 34.01 12.12
C THR A 50 -17.35 33.97 13.38
N ILE A 51 -17.12 33.00 14.29
CA ILE A 51 -17.79 32.96 15.58
C ILE A 51 -17.46 34.22 16.42
N GLY A 52 -16.21 34.70 16.34
CA GLY A 52 -15.76 35.88 17.08
C GLY A 52 -16.20 37.23 16.48
N TYR A 53 -16.36 37.33 15.15
CA TYR A 53 -16.53 38.62 14.46
C TYR A 53 -17.87 38.80 13.72
N ARG A 54 -18.55 37.71 13.33
CA ARG A 54 -19.85 37.75 12.64
C ARG A 54 -20.81 36.72 13.22
N ARG A 55 -21.84 37.19 13.93
CA ARG A 55 -22.95 36.39 14.47
C ARG A 55 -23.85 35.71 13.42
N SER A 56 -23.44 35.66 12.15
CA SER A 56 -24.17 34.99 11.07
C SER A 56 -23.53 33.62 10.80
N TRP A 57 -23.97 32.63 11.57
CA TRP A 57 -23.64 31.22 11.36
C TRP A 57 -24.17 30.77 10.00
N SER A 58 -23.28 30.69 9.01
CA SER A 58 -23.62 30.23 7.67
C SER A 58 -23.48 28.71 7.63
N TRP A 59 -24.54 28.00 7.26
CA TRP A 59 -24.58 26.53 7.16
C TRP A 59 -23.46 25.96 6.26
N TRP A 60 -22.94 26.76 5.33
CA TRP A 60 -21.77 26.45 4.51
C TRP A 60 -20.49 26.18 5.30
N GLN A 61 -20.41 26.62 6.56
CA GLN A 61 -19.27 26.35 7.43
C GLN A 61 -19.24 24.91 7.96
N CYS A 62 -20.40 24.25 8.07
CA CYS A 62 -20.49 22.85 8.49
C CYS A 62 -20.24 21.86 7.35
N THR A 63 -20.50 22.25 6.11
CA THR A 63 -20.37 21.34 4.95
C THR A 63 -18.93 20.88 4.73
N TRP A 64 -17.95 21.76 4.95
CA TRP A 64 -16.53 21.48 4.71
C TRP A 64 -15.89 20.44 5.64
N PRO A 65 -16.00 20.54 6.97
CA PRO A 65 -15.46 19.54 7.87
C PRO A 65 -16.16 18.19 7.67
N VAL A 66 -17.46 18.19 7.35
CA VAL A 66 -18.20 16.94 7.07
C VAL A 66 -17.65 16.24 5.83
N VAL A 67 -17.39 16.96 4.73
CA VAL A 67 -16.80 16.38 3.50
C VAL A 67 -15.37 15.91 3.76
N ALA A 68 -14.57 16.65 4.52
CA ALA A 68 -13.21 16.25 4.85
C ALA A 68 -13.19 14.98 5.73
N VAL A 69 -14.07 14.90 6.74
CA VAL A 69 -14.20 13.73 7.62
C VAL A 69 -14.72 12.52 6.85
N LEU A 70 -15.78 12.68 6.03
CA LEU A 70 -16.30 11.59 5.20
C LEU A 70 -15.26 11.11 4.19
N GLY A 71 -14.55 12.02 3.52
CA GLY A 71 -13.48 11.66 2.61
C GLY A 71 -12.34 10.90 3.30
N THR A 72 -11.95 11.36 4.49
CA THR A 72 -10.92 10.67 5.29
C THR A 72 -11.40 9.29 5.72
N ALA A 73 -12.66 9.16 6.16
CA ALA A 73 -13.25 7.89 6.51
C ALA A 73 -13.27 6.93 5.31
N VAL A 74 -13.67 7.40 4.13
CA VAL A 74 -13.62 6.59 2.89
C VAL A 74 -12.19 6.16 2.55
N ALA A 75 -11.21 7.06 2.65
CA ALA A 75 -9.82 6.74 2.39
C ALA A 75 -9.26 5.70 3.38
N LEU A 76 -9.67 5.76 4.65
CA LEU A 76 -9.30 4.78 5.69
C LEU A 76 -9.98 3.42 5.50
N VAL A 77 -11.15 3.39 4.85
CA VAL A 77 -11.88 2.15 4.54
C VAL A 77 -11.33 1.45 3.28
N VAL A 78 -10.44 2.09 2.52
CA VAL A 78 -9.75 1.41 1.41
C VAL A 78 -8.83 0.34 2.00
N VAL A 79 -9.33 -0.89 2.03
CA VAL A 79 -8.56 -2.06 2.44
C VAL A 79 -7.46 -2.28 1.39
N PRO A 80 -6.18 -2.40 1.80
CA PRO A 80 -5.12 -2.76 0.88
C PRO A 80 -5.44 -4.09 0.20
N PRO A 81 -5.07 -4.28 -1.08
CA PRO A 81 -5.33 -5.54 -1.77
C PRO A 81 -4.75 -6.71 -0.98
N GLU A 82 -5.51 -7.80 -0.89
CA GLU A 82 -5.04 -9.02 -0.24
C GLU A 82 -4.39 -9.96 -1.26
N PHE A 83 -3.44 -10.78 -0.81
CA PHE A 83 -2.77 -11.75 -1.68
C PHE A 83 -3.79 -12.66 -2.38
N ALA A 84 -4.89 -12.99 -1.69
CA ALA A 84 -5.98 -13.80 -2.23
C ALA A 84 -6.57 -13.23 -3.53
N ASP A 85 -6.64 -11.90 -3.67
CA ASP A 85 -7.21 -11.22 -4.84
C ASP A 85 -6.34 -11.40 -6.09
N ALA A 86 -5.01 -11.43 -5.92
CA ALA A 86 -4.03 -11.55 -7.00
C ALA A 86 -3.47 -12.97 -7.14
N ARG A 87 -3.98 -13.93 -6.36
CA ARG A 87 -3.47 -15.31 -6.30
C ARG A 87 -3.32 -15.98 -7.67
N PRO A 88 -4.29 -15.88 -8.61
CA PRO A 88 -4.14 -16.49 -9.94
C PRO A 88 -2.98 -15.92 -10.74
N GLU A 89 -2.69 -14.62 -10.58
CA GLU A 89 -1.61 -13.94 -11.29
C GLU A 89 -0.24 -14.31 -10.70
N PHE A 90 -0.17 -14.44 -9.37
CA PHE A 90 0.98 -14.98 -8.67
C PHE A 90 1.27 -16.44 -9.06
N ASP A 91 0.24 -17.28 -9.15
CA ASP A 91 0.36 -18.67 -9.61
C ASP A 91 0.95 -18.74 -11.02
N ALA A 92 0.43 -17.94 -11.96
CA ALA A 92 0.94 -17.88 -13.33
C ALA A 92 2.40 -17.40 -13.38
N ALA A 93 2.76 -16.41 -12.55
CA ALA A 93 4.13 -15.91 -12.45
C ALA A 93 5.09 -16.95 -11.86
N ALA A 94 4.67 -17.66 -10.79
CA ALA A 94 5.46 -18.71 -10.16
C ALA A 94 5.73 -19.86 -11.11
N MET A 95 4.69 -20.35 -11.80
CA MET A 95 4.84 -21.39 -12.81
C MET A 95 5.74 -20.96 -13.95
N ARG A 96 5.62 -19.72 -14.43
CA ARG A 96 6.52 -19.20 -15.47
C ARG A 96 7.97 -19.27 -15.01
N VAL A 97 8.28 -18.70 -13.84
CA VAL A 97 9.64 -18.61 -13.30
C VAL A 97 10.25 -19.99 -13.04
N LEU A 98 9.47 -20.92 -12.48
CA LEU A 98 9.93 -22.28 -12.20
C LEU A 98 10.16 -23.09 -13.49
N ASN A 99 9.35 -22.87 -14.53
CA ASN A 99 9.46 -23.61 -15.79
C ASN A 99 10.50 -23.02 -16.75
N SER A 100 10.62 -21.69 -16.83
CA SER A 100 11.56 -21.02 -17.76
C SER A 100 12.94 -20.81 -17.15
N GLY A 101 13.08 -20.86 -15.82
CA GLY A 101 14.33 -20.57 -15.11
C GLY A 101 14.79 -19.10 -15.19
N GLU A 102 14.11 -18.29 -16.01
CA GLU A 102 14.42 -16.89 -16.22
C GLU A 102 13.49 -16.01 -15.37
N PRO A 103 14.03 -15.30 -14.36
CA PRO A 103 13.24 -14.37 -13.59
C PRO A 103 12.79 -13.22 -14.51
N PRO A 104 11.54 -12.72 -14.37
CA PRO A 104 11.01 -11.61 -15.16
C PRO A 104 11.73 -10.29 -14.83
N GLY A 105 12.97 -10.13 -15.30
CA GLY A 105 13.76 -8.89 -15.23
C GLY A 105 14.11 -8.40 -13.81
N ARG A 106 15.20 -7.63 -13.69
CA ARG A 106 15.57 -6.90 -12.46
C ARG A 106 14.81 -5.57 -12.29
N GLY A 107 13.81 -5.31 -13.11
CA GLY A 107 12.96 -4.11 -13.00
C GLY A 107 11.63 -4.49 -12.37
N GLY A 108 11.22 -3.76 -11.33
CA GLY A 108 10.03 -4.04 -10.53
C GLY A 108 8.85 -4.55 -11.37
N LEU A 109 8.39 -5.76 -11.05
CA LEU A 109 7.28 -6.40 -11.72
C LEU A 109 5.99 -6.08 -10.98
N ARG A 110 4.96 -5.64 -11.70
CA ARG A 110 3.63 -5.49 -11.14
C ARG A 110 2.85 -6.78 -11.34
N ILE A 111 2.47 -7.43 -10.25
CA ILE A 111 1.56 -8.58 -10.25
C ILE A 111 0.23 -8.06 -9.67
N GLY A 112 -0.71 -7.77 -10.56
CA GLY A 112 -1.99 -7.17 -10.21
C GLY A 112 -1.85 -5.78 -9.61
N ARG A 113 -2.22 -5.64 -8.34
CA ARG A 113 -2.02 -4.41 -7.56
C ARG A 113 -0.73 -4.40 -6.74
N PHE A 114 -0.03 -5.53 -6.66
CA PHE A 114 1.21 -5.66 -5.91
C PHE A 114 2.42 -5.26 -6.75
N GLU A 115 3.37 -4.65 -6.06
CA GLU A 115 4.63 -4.23 -6.64
C GLU A 115 5.74 -5.16 -6.12
N VAL A 116 6.30 -5.95 -7.02
CA VAL A 116 7.31 -6.96 -6.72
C VAL A 116 8.67 -6.42 -7.14
N GLY A 117 9.54 -6.18 -6.17
CA GLY A 117 10.86 -5.59 -6.39
C GLY A 117 11.85 -6.54 -7.09
N GLY A 118 11.58 -7.84 -6.99
CA GLY A 118 12.35 -8.86 -7.68
C GLY A 118 11.74 -10.24 -7.50
N VAL A 119 12.07 -11.13 -8.43
CA VAL A 119 11.68 -12.53 -8.37
C VAL A 119 12.94 -13.38 -8.51
N TYR A 120 13.11 -14.38 -7.64
CA TYR A 120 14.24 -15.30 -7.71
C TYR A 120 13.84 -16.71 -7.32
N VAL A 121 14.58 -17.70 -7.84
CA VAL A 121 14.41 -19.10 -7.46
C VAL A 121 15.52 -19.50 -6.51
N ARG A 122 15.16 -20.14 -5.41
CA ARG A 122 16.12 -20.72 -4.46
C ARG A 122 15.60 -22.08 -4.01
N SER A 123 16.45 -23.11 -4.17
CA SER A 123 16.13 -24.48 -3.74
C SER A 123 14.83 -25.05 -4.31
N GLY A 124 14.43 -24.63 -5.53
CA GLY A 124 13.17 -25.06 -6.16
C GLY A 124 11.95 -24.22 -5.80
N ASP A 125 12.07 -23.27 -4.88
CA ASP A 125 11.00 -22.35 -4.48
C ASP A 125 11.13 -21.01 -5.22
N ALA A 126 10.00 -20.41 -5.59
CA ALA A 126 9.95 -19.10 -6.23
C ALA A 126 9.62 -18.00 -5.20
N TYR A 127 10.54 -17.06 -5.00
CA TYR A 127 10.42 -15.94 -4.08
C TYR A 127 10.07 -14.66 -4.83
N PHE A 128 9.10 -13.92 -4.29
CA PHE A 128 8.60 -12.65 -4.78
C PHE A 128 8.79 -11.61 -3.69
N VAL A 129 9.74 -10.69 -3.89
CA VAL A 129 10.06 -9.64 -2.92
C VAL A 129 9.06 -8.50 -3.03
N ASP A 130 8.39 -8.14 -1.93
CA ASP A 130 7.49 -6.99 -1.88
C ASP A 130 8.31 -5.69 -1.89
N ALA A 131 8.18 -4.90 -2.97
CA ALA A 131 8.92 -3.64 -3.11
C ALA A 131 8.46 -2.55 -2.13
N ARG A 132 7.21 -2.63 -1.64
CA ARG A 132 6.61 -1.58 -0.80
C ARG A 132 6.88 -1.76 0.68
N ASN A 133 6.90 -3.02 1.13
CA ASN A 133 7.06 -3.36 2.54
C ASN A 133 8.48 -3.84 2.90
N THR A 134 9.34 -4.06 1.92
CA THR A 134 10.76 -4.30 2.17
C THR A 134 11.43 -3.00 2.62
N MET A 135 12.06 -3.04 3.79
CA MET A 135 12.87 -1.96 4.36
C MET A 135 14.35 -2.33 4.34
N PHE A 136 15.22 -1.37 4.61
CA PHE A 136 16.68 -1.54 4.55
C PHE A 136 17.21 -2.73 5.37
N THR A 137 16.53 -3.10 6.46
CA THR A 137 16.89 -4.21 7.36
C THR A 137 15.92 -5.39 7.32
N LEU A 138 14.87 -5.32 6.51
CA LEU A 138 13.77 -6.29 6.56
C LEU A 138 13.25 -6.57 5.15
N GLU A 139 13.48 -7.79 4.69
CA GLU A 139 12.89 -8.30 3.45
C GLU A 139 11.55 -8.95 3.75
N GLN A 140 10.52 -8.59 2.99
CA GLN A 140 9.20 -9.21 3.07
C GLN A 140 8.73 -9.61 1.68
N GLY A 141 7.88 -10.63 1.62
CA GLY A 141 7.33 -11.06 0.34
C GLY A 141 6.50 -12.32 0.41
N TRP A 142 6.39 -12.96 -0.75
CA TRP A 142 5.64 -14.19 -0.93
C TRP A 142 6.56 -15.26 -1.51
N VAL A 143 6.37 -16.50 -1.10
CA VAL A 143 7.10 -17.65 -1.63
C VAL A 143 6.12 -18.74 -2.03
N TYR A 144 6.33 -19.27 -3.23
CA TYR A 144 5.70 -20.49 -3.69
C TYR A 144 6.65 -21.66 -3.42
N SER A 145 6.22 -22.59 -2.56
CA SER A 145 6.96 -23.82 -2.25
C SER A 145 6.05 -25.04 -2.42
N ALA A 146 6.41 -25.89 -3.38
CA ALA A 146 5.64 -27.09 -3.72
C ALA A 146 5.85 -28.21 -2.68
N ASP A 147 7.08 -28.34 -2.18
CA ASP A 147 7.54 -29.48 -1.39
C ASP A 147 7.30 -29.33 0.12
N GLY A 148 6.78 -28.17 0.57
CA GLY A 148 6.44 -27.94 1.97
C GLY A 148 6.69 -26.51 2.42
N PRO A 149 6.90 -26.27 3.73
CA PRO A 149 7.34 -24.98 4.21
C PRO A 149 8.65 -24.55 3.53
N PRO A 150 8.83 -23.25 3.25
CA PRO A 150 10.07 -22.75 2.67
C PRO A 150 11.24 -23.02 3.64
N GLY A 151 12.46 -23.08 3.11
CA GLY A 151 13.70 -23.25 3.89
C GLY A 151 14.08 -22.03 4.77
N LEU A 152 13.09 -21.45 5.45
CA LEU A 152 13.18 -20.31 6.36
C LEU A 152 12.98 -20.77 7.81
N PRO A 153 13.54 -20.06 8.80
CA PRO A 153 13.28 -20.33 10.22
C PRO A 153 11.78 -20.32 10.53
N ALA A 154 11.36 -21.21 11.43
CA ALA A 154 9.98 -21.19 11.93
C ALA A 154 9.71 -19.86 12.66
N GLY A 155 8.72 -19.10 12.18
CA GLY A 155 8.43 -17.74 12.65
C GLY A 155 8.68 -16.66 11.60
N ASP A 156 9.55 -16.94 10.61
CA ASP A 156 9.84 -16.03 9.49
C ASP A 156 8.89 -16.22 8.30
N TYR A 157 7.89 -17.10 8.45
CA TYR A 157 6.89 -17.36 7.45
C TYR A 157 5.50 -17.67 8.03
N GLU A 158 4.48 -17.33 7.26
CA GLU A 158 3.07 -17.61 7.53
C GLU A 158 2.44 -18.30 6.32
N ARG A 159 1.63 -19.33 6.55
CA ARG A 159 0.98 -20.05 5.46
C ARG A 159 -0.26 -19.29 4.96
N LEU A 160 -0.28 -18.96 3.67
CA LEU A 160 -1.40 -18.28 3.00
C LEU A 160 -2.41 -19.26 2.38
N GLY A 161 -2.10 -20.55 2.42
CA GLY A 161 -2.92 -21.65 1.90
C GLY A 161 -2.40 -22.20 0.58
N GLY A 162 -2.66 -23.47 0.30
CA GLY A 162 -2.02 -24.19 -0.81
C GLY A 162 -0.50 -24.28 -0.61
N HIS A 163 0.24 -23.95 -1.67
CA HIS A 163 1.71 -23.91 -1.75
C HIS A 163 2.30 -22.51 -1.51
N TRP A 164 1.48 -21.56 -1.03
CA TRP A 164 1.90 -20.18 -0.81
C TRP A 164 2.14 -19.87 0.66
N TYR A 165 3.22 -19.13 0.88
CA TYR A 165 3.61 -18.62 2.19
C TYR A 165 3.97 -17.13 2.07
N ARG A 166 3.62 -16.35 3.07
CA ARG A 166 4.18 -15.02 3.30
C ARG A 166 5.46 -15.20 4.07
N TYR A 167 6.51 -14.46 3.73
CA TYR A 167 7.74 -14.47 4.51
C TYR A 167 8.14 -13.07 4.93
N GLN A 168 8.86 -13.02 6.05
CA GLN A 168 9.49 -11.83 6.59
C GLN A 168 10.82 -12.25 7.19
N ARG A 169 11.91 -11.67 6.72
CA ARG A 169 13.26 -12.02 7.16
C ARG A 169 14.08 -10.76 7.42
N SER A 170 14.80 -10.75 8.54
CA SER A 170 15.81 -9.74 8.83
C SER A 170 17.03 -9.91 7.92
N LEU A 171 17.50 -8.81 7.35
CA LEU A 171 18.78 -8.76 6.65
C LEU A 171 19.85 -8.45 7.70
N ASP A 172 20.59 -9.48 8.13
CA ASP A 172 21.76 -9.28 8.99
C ASP A 172 22.81 -8.49 8.19
N MET A 173 23.18 -7.31 8.72
CA MET A 173 24.22 -6.43 8.15
C MET A 173 25.58 -6.69 8.77
#